data_AF-A0A0Q4GVT5-F1
#
_entry.id   AF-A0A0Q4GVT5-F1
#
_cell.length_a   1.000
_cell.length_b   1.000
_cell.length_c   1.000
_cell.angle_alpha   90.00
_cell.angle_beta   90.00
_cell.angle_gamma   90.00
#
_symmetry.space_group_name_H-M   'P 1'
#
loop_
_entity.id
_entity.type
_entity.pdbx_description
1 polymer ?
#
loop_
_entity_poly.entity_id
_entity_poly.type
_entity_poly.pdbx_seq_one_letter_code
_entity_poly.pdbx_strand_id
1 'polypeptide(L)'
;MFEDVTVTFNNSDPRCVTDYKVINDKEEVWIDFTLNSAKEDMYSYVFEVSAGTQQSTRYTIAITDPTQRRNFSAVIKLPNTTFPAAALRDGKQSYRICALNEKGVYIGDGYKKVTVDVNPSFMIYANRDIFLPDTVAKSLPSFFSLTDATGFSYTNAAANAAKIDFGIYRKPGSNSTAQTPTWVVNLYSPSVATNPLTVYDISGFSPKRTTKFSQPVTGQATAFLTTAISGSSIETLAKARAITFNETTQTLPANGIAAGNAVFFLTPEGKYGMMYINAVTADLQKRPYVNVSIKVQR
;
A
#
# COMPACT_ATOMS: atom_id res chain seq x y z
N MET A 1 -16.15 4.34 -38.93
CA MET A 1 -15.52 4.20 -37.59
C MET A 1 -14.02 4.44 -37.79
N PHE A 2 -13.21 4.82 -36.77
CA PHE A 2 -11.84 5.35 -36.93
C PHE A 2 -10.79 4.34 -37.45
N GLU A 3 -10.96 3.85 -38.68
CA GLU A 3 -10.11 2.85 -39.33
C GLU A 3 -8.82 3.44 -39.91
N ASP A 4 -8.76 4.77 -40.00
CA ASP A 4 -7.63 5.50 -40.58
C ASP A 4 -6.41 5.57 -39.66
N VAL A 5 -6.55 5.19 -38.39
CA VAL A 5 -5.46 5.13 -37.42
C VAL A 5 -5.26 3.70 -36.93
N THR A 6 -4.01 3.23 -36.98
CA THR A 6 -3.62 1.93 -36.47
C THR A 6 -2.58 2.07 -35.37
N VAL A 7 -2.66 1.17 -34.38
CA VAL A 7 -1.64 0.97 -33.35
C VAL A 7 -1.04 -0.42 -33.54
N THR A 8 0.27 -0.52 -33.47
CA THR A 8 0.99 -1.79 -33.37
C THR A 8 1.83 -1.75 -32.11
N PHE A 9 1.70 -2.77 -31.25
CA PHE A 9 2.58 -2.95 -30.11
C PHE A 9 3.71 -3.89 -30.53
N ASN A 10 4.95 -3.42 -30.39
CA ASN A 10 6.12 -4.08 -30.93
C ASN A 10 6.83 -4.91 -29.85
N ASN A 11 7.62 -5.89 -30.27
CA ASN A 11 8.42 -6.74 -29.39
C ASN A 11 9.92 -6.52 -29.61
N SER A 12 10.39 -5.28 -29.47
CA SER A 12 11.80 -4.93 -29.67
C SER A 12 12.73 -5.43 -28.55
N ASP A 13 12.18 -5.74 -27.38
CA ASP A 13 12.90 -6.25 -26.21
C ASP A 13 12.02 -7.28 -25.47
N PRO A 14 12.59 -8.29 -24.80
CA PRO A 14 11.82 -9.26 -24.00
C PRO A 14 10.94 -8.64 -22.91
N ARG A 15 11.17 -7.39 -22.50
CA ARG A 15 10.34 -6.62 -21.55
C ARG A 15 9.09 -6.01 -22.20
N CYS A 16 9.02 -5.94 -23.53
CA CYS A 16 7.85 -5.42 -24.23
C CYS A 16 6.59 -6.25 -23.94
N VAL A 17 5.44 -5.58 -24.02
CA VAL A 17 4.10 -6.17 -23.90
C VAL A 17 3.38 -5.91 -25.22
N THR A 18 2.98 -6.96 -25.92
CA THR A 18 2.31 -6.86 -27.23
C THR A 18 0.80 -7.12 -27.18
N ASP A 19 0.34 -7.85 -26.16
CA ASP A 19 -1.07 -8.07 -25.87
C ASP A 19 -1.27 -8.26 -24.36
N TYR A 20 -0.73 -9.34 -23.81
CA TYR A 20 -0.83 -9.68 -22.40
C TYR A 20 0.52 -10.11 -21.84
N LYS A 21 0.84 -9.69 -20.62
CA LYS A 21 2.04 -10.15 -19.91
C LYS A 21 1.82 -10.24 -18.41
N VAL A 22 2.26 -11.36 -17.83
CA VAL A 22 2.34 -11.53 -16.38
C VAL A 22 3.75 -11.18 -15.93
N ILE A 23 3.87 -10.42 -14.84
CA ILE A 23 5.15 -10.04 -14.25
C ILE A 23 5.11 -10.17 -12.74
N ASN A 24 6.29 -10.16 -12.12
CA ASN A 24 6.42 -9.99 -10.67
C ASN A 24 6.62 -8.53 -10.29
N ASP A 25 6.37 -8.21 -9.03
CA ASP A 25 6.71 -6.90 -8.48
C ASP A 25 8.22 -6.61 -8.63
N LYS A 26 8.55 -5.32 -8.84
CA LYS A 26 9.89 -4.79 -9.22
C LYS A 26 10.35 -5.11 -10.65
N GLU A 27 9.66 -5.94 -11.41
CA GLU A 27 9.97 -6.12 -12.82
C GLU A 27 9.57 -4.89 -13.64
N GLU A 28 10.29 -4.68 -14.73
CA GLU A 28 10.07 -3.58 -15.66
C GLU A 28 9.30 -4.09 -16.89
N VAL A 29 8.36 -3.29 -17.40
CA VAL A 29 7.64 -3.58 -18.65
C VAL A 29 7.67 -2.40 -19.60
N TRP A 30 7.76 -2.70 -20.89
CA TRP A 30 7.86 -1.69 -21.94
C TRP A 30 6.61 -1.70 -22.80
N ILE A 31 6.03 -0.52 -23.01
CA ILE A 31 4.97 -0.29 -23.98
C ILE A 31 5.64 0.32 -25.21
N ASP A 32 6.14 -0.56 -26.08
CA ASP A 32 6.70 -0.19 -27.38
C ASP A 32 5.57 -0.20 -28.40
N PHE A 33 5.35 0.94 -29.06
CA PHE A 33 4.27 1.08 -30.02
C PHE A 33 4.65 1.91 -31.24
N THR A 34 3.93 1.65 -32.32
CA THR A 34 3.91 2.45 -33.54
C THR A 34 2.47 2.86 -33.84
N LEU A 35 2.26 4.17 -34.00
CA LEU A 35 1.04 4.80 -34.47
C LEU A 35 1.19 5.13 -35.96
N ASN A 36 0.20 4.77 -36.76
CA ASN A 36 0.11 5.19 -38.16
C ASN A 36 -1.24 5.83 -38.44
N SER A 37 -1.25 6.94 -39.18
CA SER A 37 -2.46 7.62 -39.62
C SER A 37 -2.45 7.82 -41.14
N ALA A 38 -3.44 7.25 -41.82
CA ALA A 38 -3.53 7.29 -43.28
C ALA A 38 -4.03 8.65 -43.81
N LYS A 39 -4.89 9.37 -43.07
CA LYS A 39 -5.64 10.53 -43.59
C LYS A 39 -5.37 11.86 -42.89
N GLU A 40 -5.09 11.87 -41.59
CA GLU A 40 -4.85 13.11 -40.85
C GLU A 40 -3.52 13.12 -40.07
N ASP A 41 -2.90 14.30 -39.92
CA ASP A 41 -1.69 14.48 -39.11
C ASP A 41 -2.01 14.27 -37.63
N MET A 42 -1.25 13.41 -36.96
CA MET A 42 -1.27 13.25 -35.52
C MET A 42 -0.37 14.31 -34.89
N TYR A 43 -0.94 15.19 -34.08
CA TYR A 43 -0.17 16.23 -33.36
C TYR A 43 0.19 15.80 -31.95
N SER A 44 -0.55 14.86 -31.37
CA SER A 44 -0.25 14.27 -30.07
C SER A 44 -0.81 12.86 -29.97
N TYR A 45 -0.34 12.11 -28.98
CA TYR A 45 -0.95 10.86 -28.57
C TYR A 45 -1.33 10.89 -27.10
N VAL A 46 -2.34 10.11 -26.73
CA VAL A 46 -2.75 9.86 -25.36
C VAL A 46 -2.26 8.50 -24.94
N PHE A 47 -1.50 8.46 -23.85
CA PHE A 47 -1.25 7.25 -23.08
C PHE A 47 -2.33 7.13 -22.00
N GLU A 48 -3.29 6.24 -22.23
CA GLU A 48 -4.39 5.95 -21.31
C GLU A 48 -4.04 4.74 -20.44
N VAL A 49 -4.17 4.90 -19.12
CA VAL A 49 -3.91 3.88 -18.12
C VAL A 49 -5.21 3.53 -17.43
N SER A 50 -5.58 2.25 -17.45
CA SER A 50 -6.76 1.70 -16.78
C SER A 50 -6.37 0.70 -15.71
N ALA A 51 -7.04 0.81 -14.56
CA ALA A 51 -6.47 0.40 -13.29
C ALA A 51 -7.54 0.10 -12.24
N GLY A 52 -7.86 -1.18 -12.01
CA GLY A 52 -8.93 -1.54 -11.07
C GLY A 52 -10.27 -0.90 -11.48
N THR A 53 -10.97 -0.30 -10.52
CA THR A 53 -12.27 0.37 -10.73
C THR A 53 -12.18 1.88 -10.91
N GLN A 54 -10.97 2.45 -10.95
CA GLN A 54 -10.80 3.90 -11.11
C GLN A 54 -11.03 4.34 -12.56
N GLN A 55 -11.48 5.59 -12.72
CA GLN A 55 -11.50 6.24 -14.02
C GLN A 55 -10.10 6.21 -14.64
N SER A 56 -10.02 5.90 -15.94
CA SER A 56 -8.74 5.86 -16.65
C SER A 56 -8.03 7.22 -16.54
N THR A 57 -6.73 7.18 -16.23
CA THR A 57 -5.87 8.36 -16.28
C THR A 57 -5.30 8.51 -17.68
N ARG A 58 -5.23 9.74 -18.19
CA ARG A 58 -4.78 10.03 -19.55
C ARG A 58 -3.62 11.01 -19.51
N TYR A 59 -2.56 10.69 -20.23
CA TYR A 59 -1.41 11.57 -20.45
C TYR A 59 -1.35 11.94 -21.92
N THR A 60 -1.44 13.23 -22.25
CA THR A 60 -1.30 13.70 -23.62
C THR A 60 0.14 14.13 -23.87
N ILE A 61 0.77 13.55 -24.90
CA ILE A 61 2.16 13.80 -25.27
C ILE A 61 2.22 14.31 -26.71
N ALA A 62 2.87 15.45 -26.92
CA ALA A 62 3.01 16.07 -28.23
C ALA A 62 3.97 15.27 -29.14
N ILE A 63 3.62 15.17 -30.42
CA ILE A 63 4.52 14.70 -31.48
C ILE A 63 5.18 15.95 -32.06
N THR A 64 6.37 16.25 -31.56
CA THR A 64 7.06 17.52 -31.86
C THR A 64 7.72 17.53 -33.23
N ASP A 65 8.10 16.38 -33.76
CA ASP A 65 8.66 16.24 -35.10
C ASP A 65 7.54 16.18 -36.16
N PRO A 66 7.39 17.22 -37.01
CA PRO A 66 6.33 17.24 -38.03
C PRO A 66 6.43 16.09 -39.03
N THR A 67 7.63 15.55 -39.27
CA THR A 67 7.85 14.47 -40.23
C THR A 67 7.31 13.12 -39.74
N GLN A 68 7.07 12.99 -38.43
CA GLN A 68 6.58 11.76 -37.79
C GLN A 68 5.07 11.76 -37.55
N ARG A 69 4.35 12.83 -37.90
CA ARG A 69 2.91 12.99 -37.60
C ARG A 69 2.00 11.98 -38.29
N ARG A 70 2.48 11.27 -39.30
CA ARG A 70 1.75 10.16 -39.96
C ARG A 70 2.22 8.79 -39.55
N ASN A 71 3.40 8.69 -38.97
CA ASN A 71 4.02 7.46 -38.54
C ASN A 71 4.96 7.76 -37.36
N PHE A 72 4.48 7.50 -36.15
CA PHE A 72 5.19 7.83 -34.91
C PHE A 72 5.43 6.56 -34.11
N SER A 73 6.63 6.41 -33.53
CA SER A 73 6.95 5.28 -32.65
C SER A 73 7.58 5.77 -31.36
N ALA A 74 7.27 5.11 -30.25
CA ALA A 74 7.88 5.39 -28.96
C ALA A 74 7.86 4.16 -28.05
N VAL A 75 8.73 4.19 -27.04
CA VAL A 75 8.80 3.17 -25.99
C VAL A 75 8.58 3.82 -24.64
N ILE A 76 7.53 3.42 -23.93
CA ILE A 76 7.28 3.83 -22.55
C ILE A 76 7.75 2.71 -21.62
N LYS A 77 8.79 2.98 -20.83
CA LYS A 77 9.33 2.03 -19.83
C LYS A 77 8.65 2.25 -18.49
N LEU A 78 8.10 1.20 -17.87
CA LEU A 78 7.37 1.26 -16.62
C LEU A 78 8.03 0.34 -15.56
N PRO A 79 8.10 0.76 -14.29
CA PRO A 79 7.57 2.01 -13.75
C PRO A 79 8.45 3.23 -14.11
N ASN A 80 7.86 4.42 -14.19
CA ASN A 80 8.61 5.68 -14.33
C ASN A 80 7.91 6.84 -13.62
N THR A 81 8.62 7.94 -13.42
CA THR A 81 8.12 9.14 -12.73
C THR A 81 7.27 10.07 -13.61
N THR A 82 7.38 9.95 -14.94
CA THR A 82 6.63 10.76 -15.90
C THR A 82 5.14 10.41 -15.92
N PHE A 83 4.83 9.13 -15.75
CA PHE A 83 3.46 8.59 -15.77
C PHE A 83 3.14 7.91 -14.43
N PRO A 84 2.95 8.67 -13.34
CA PRO A 84 2.80 8.08 -12.00
C PRO A 84 1.58 7.15 -11.87
N ALA A 85 0.49 7.37 -12.60
CA ALA A 85 -0.67 6.48 -12.60
C ALA A 85 -0.40 5.15 -13.33
N ALA A 86 0.66 5.09 -14.15
CA ALA A 86 1.14 3.89 -14.81
C ALA A 86 2.05 3.03 -13.94
N ALA A 87 2.32 3.45 -12.69
CA ALA A 87 3.01 2.62 -11.71
C ALA A 87 2.39 1.22 -11.65
N LEU A 88 3.26 0.22 -11.60
CA LEU A 88 2.86 -1.18 -11.59
C LEU A 88 2.29 -1.53 -10.22
N ARG A 89 1.05 -2.00 -10.21
CA ARG A 89 0.26 -2.36 -9.04
C ARG A 89 -0.12 -3.83 -9.16
N ASP A 90 -0.30 -4.49 -8.03
CA ASP A 90 -0.80 -5.86 -8.03
C ASP A 90 -2.12 -5.99 -8.82
N GLY A 91 -2.19 -7.03 -9.64
CA GLY A 91 -3.31 -7.34 -10.52
C GLY A 91 -3.23 -6.68 -11.91
N LYS A 92 -4.37 -6.69 -12.61
CA LYS A 92 -4.45 -6.27 -14.02
C LYS A 92 -4.47 -4.76 -14.20
N GLN A 93 -3.65 -4.30 -15.13
CA GLN A 93 -3.60 -2.95 -15.68
C GLN A 93 -3.66 -3.02 -17.19
N SER A 94 -4.43 -2.13 -17.80
CA SER A 94 -4.43 -1.99 -19.26
C SER A 94 -3.88 -0.64 -19.68
N TYR A 95 -3.20 -0.65 -20.83
CA TYR A 95 -2.57 0.50 -21.44
C TYR A 95 -3.06 0.64 -22.88
N ARG A 96 -3.54 1.83 -23.24
CA ARG A 96 -4.07 2.15 -24.56
C ARG A 96 -3.39 3.40 -25.09
N ILE A 97 -3.12 3.41 -26.40
CA ILE A 97 -2.50 4.54 -27.10
C ILE A 97 -3.51 5.11 -28.08
N CYS A 98 -3.86 6.39 -27.94
CA CYS A 98 -4.80 7.06 -28.84
C CYS A 98 -4.13 8.22 -29.58
N ALA A 99 -4.46 8.46 -30.85
CA ALA A 99 -3.98 9.62 -31.59
C ALA A 99 -4.97 10.79 -31.50
N LEU A 100 -4.43 12.01 -31.42
CA LEU A 100 -5.18 13.26 -31.51
C LEU A 100 -4.64 14.12 -32.66
N ASN A 101 -5.55 14.86 -33.31
CA ASN A 101 -5.18 15.86 -34.32
C ASN A 101 -4.75 17.20 -33.69
N GLU A 102 -4.50 18.20 -34.55
CA GLU A 102 -4.09 19.56 -34.14
C GLU A 102 -5.06 20.23 -33.15
N LYS A 103 -6.36 19.94 -33.31
CA LYS A 103 -7.43 20.49 -32.45
C LYS A 103 -7.60 19.72 -31.15
N GLY A 104 -6.77 18.70 -30.90
CA GLY A 104 -6.89 17.80 -29.76
C GLY A 104 -8.06 16.83 -29.86
N VAL A 105 -8.64 16.65 -31.05
CA VAL A 105 -9.76 15.72 -31.28
C VAL A 105 -9.20 14.32 -31.48
N TYR A 106 -9.83 13.34 -30.85
CA TYR A 106 -9.52 11.93 -31.01
C TYR A 106 -9.78 11.47 -32.45
N ILE A 107 -8.75 10.90 -33.09
CA ILE A 107 -8.79 10.44 -34.48
C ILE A 107 -8.59 8.92 -34.64
N GLY A 108 -8.35 8.19 -33.54
CA GLY A 108 -8.34 6.73 -33.53
C GLY A 108 -7.25 6.10 -32.66
N ASP A 109 -7.32 4.78 -32.52
CA ASP A 109 -6.34 3.95 -31.79
C ASP A 109 -6.29 2.49 -32.27
N GLY A 110 -6.92 2.20 -33.41
CA GLY A 110 -7.05 0.84 -33.91
C GLY A 110 -7.76 -0.13 -32.97
N TYR A 111 -8.43 0.35 -31.91
CA TYR A 111 -9.10 -0.45 -30.88
C TYR A 111 -8.18 -1.44 -30.15
N LYS A 112 -6.87 -1.18 -30.12
CA LYS A 112 -5.91 -2.04 -29.42
C LYS A 112 -5.54 -1.49 -28.05
N LYS A 113 -5.27 -2.40 -27.14
CA LYS A 113 -4.69 -2.14 -25.82
C LYS A 113 -3.81 -3.33 -25.44
N VAL A 114 -2.87 -3.10 -24.53
CA VAL A 114 -2.11 -4.17 -23.90
C VAL A 114 -2.46 -4.25 -22.42
N THR A 115 -2.24 -5.42 -21.83
CA THR A 115 -2.56 -5.72 -20.44
C THR A 115 -1.34 -6.30 -19.74
N VAL A 116 -1.04 -5.75 -18.58
CA VAL A 116 -0.03 -6.27 -17.66
C VAL A 116 -0.75 -6.77 -16.41
N ASP A 117 -0.44 -7.98 -15.99
CA ASP A 117 -0.96 -8.57 -14.75
C ASP A 117 0.21 -8.78 -13.78
N VAL A 118 0.26 -7.99 -12.72
CA VAL A 118 1.32 -8.09 -11.72
C VAL A 118 0.90 -9.12 -10.67
N ASN A 119 1.71 -10.15 -10.46
CA ASN A 119 1.46 -11.15 -9.44
C ASN A 119 1.29 -10.49 -8.06
N PRO A 120 0.31 -10.92 -7.25
CA PRO A 120 0.13 -10.37 -5.91
C PRO A 120 1.40 -10.49 -5.07
N SER A 121 1.89 -9.35 -4.60
CA SER A 121 3.17 -9.17 -3.91
C SER A 121 2.99 -8.72 -2.45
N PHE A 122 1.75 -8.46 -2.03
CA PHE A 122 1.41 -8.20 -0.63
C PHE A 122 0.10 -8.89 -0.22
N MET A 123 -0.17 -8.90 1.09
CA MET A 123 -1.43 -9.31 1.69
C MET A 123 -2.11 -8.09 2.28
N ILE A 124 -3.44 -8.06 2.24
CA ILE A 124 -4.25 -7.02 2.90
C ILE A 124 -5.20 -7.67 3.90
N TYR A 125 -5.21 -7.12 5.11
CA TYR A 125 -6.16 -7.47 6.17
C TYR A 125 -6.93 -6.21 6.54
N ALA A 126 -8.19 -6.12 6.12
CA ALA A 126 -9.04 -4.97 6.39
C ALA A 126 -9.83 -5.16 7.69
N ASN A 127 -10.10 -4.04 8.39
CA ASN A 127 -11.04 -3.93 9.50
C ASN A 127 -10.80 -4.98 10.60
N ARG A 128 -9.59 -5.01 11.15
CA ARG A 128 -9.23 -5.86 12.28
C ARG A 128 -9.34 -5.08 13.57
N ASP A 129 -10.05 -5.64 14.55
CA ASP A 129 -10.20 -5.05 15.87
C ASP A 129 -9.16 -5.64 16.82
N ILE A 130 -8.39 -4.76 17.46
CA ILE A 130 -7.41 -5.11 18.49
C ILE A 130 -7.86 -4.46 19.79
N PHE A 131 -8.29 -5.26 20.75
CA PHE A 131 -8.90 -4.75 21.97
C PHE A 131 -7.82 -4.30 22.96
N LEU A 132 -8.06 -3.18 23.63
CA LEU A 132 -7.19 -2.80 24.74
C LEU A 132 -7.26 -3.86 25.85
N PRO A 133 -6.16 -4.07 26.57
CA PRO A 133 -6.07 -5.04 27.66
C PRO A 133 -7.16 -4.85 28.72
N ASP A 134 -7.84 -5.92 29.07
CA ASP A 134 -8.62 -6.02 30.31
C ASP A 134 -7.72 -6.57 31.41
N THR A 135 -7.48 -5.76 32.43
CA THR A 135 -6.59 -6.13 33.54
C THR A 135 -7.21 -7.15 34.51
N VAL A 136 -8.52 -7.40 34.42
CA VAL A 136 -9.26 -8.28 35.33
C VAL A 136 -9.43 -9.68 34.72
N ALA A 137 -10.21 -9.82 33.64
CA ALA A 137 -10.47 -11.15 33.06
C ALA A 137 -9.37 -11.59 32.09
N LYS A 138 -8.55 -10.65 31.58
CA LYS A 138 -7.44 -10.90 30.64
C LYS A 138 -7.84 -11.68 29.38
N SER A 139 -9.11 -11.60 29.00
CA SER A 139 -9.74 -12.40 27.95
C SER A 139 -9.86 -11.68 26.62
N LEU A 140 -9.62 -10.37 26.57
CA LEU A 140 -9.69 -9.60 25.34
C LEU A 140 -8.46 -9.82 24.44
N PRO A 141 -8.64 -9.88 23.11
CA PRO A 141 -7.55 -10.12 22.17
C PRO A 141 -6.71 -8.85 21.98
N SER A 142 -5.72 -8.68 22.86
CA SER A 142 -4.84 -7.51 22.93
C SER A 142 -3.45 -7.73 22.33
N PHE A 143 -3.16 -8.96 21.91
CA PHE A 143 -1.97 -9.34 21.14
C PHE A 143 -2.38 -9.67 19.71
N PHE A 144 -1.50 -9.44 18.74
CA PHE A 144 -1.85 -9.56 17.33
C PHE A 144 -0.72 -10.16 16.48
N SER A 145 -1.11 -10.96 15.50
CA SER A 145 -0.25 -11.54 14.46
C SER A 145 -0.42 -10.78 13.15
N LEU A 146 0.67 -10.25 12.61
CA LEU A 146 0.71 -9.58 11.31
C LEU A 146 0.75 -10.58 10.15
N THR A 147 1.09 -11.85 10.43
CA THR A 147 1.17 -12.91 9.42
C THR A 147 -0.19 -13.47 9.01
N ASP A 148 -1.12 -13.59 9.95
CA ASP A 148 -2.45 -14.19 9.70
C ASP A 148 -3.62 -13.31 10.18
N ALA A 149 -3.34 -12.12 10.70
CA ALA A 149 -4.32 -11.17 11.22
C ALA A 149 -5.18 -11.72 12.37
N THR A 150 -4.61 -12.62 13.17
CA THR A 150 -5.26 -13.21 14.34
C THR A 150 -4.97 -12.40 15.61
N GLY A 151 -6.01 -12.18 16.41
CA GLY A 151 -5.91 -11.62 17.75
C GLY A 151 -5.80 -12.71 18.81
N PHE A 152 -4.96 -12.50 19.83
CA PHE A 152 -4.74 -13.41 20.96
C PHE A 152 -4.98 -12.68 22.27
N SER A 153 -5.68 -13.34 23.19
CA SER A 153 -5.84 -12.85 24.56
C SER A 153 -4.62 -13.21 25.39
N TYR A 154 -4.45 -12.58 26.55
CA TYR A 154 -3.36 -12.97 27.45
C TYR A 154 -3.45 -14.45 27.86
N THR A 155 -4.67 -14.97 28.04
CA THR A 155 -4.91 -16.35 28.44
C THR A 155 -4.44 -17.41 27.42
N ASN A 156 -4.36 -17.07 26.12
CA ASN A 156 -3.89 -18.00 25.09
C ASN A 156 -2.61 -17.56 24.37
N ALA A 157 -2.11 -16.35 24.66
CA ALA A 157 -0.97 -15.75 23.97
C ALA A 157 0.33 -16.51 24.17
N ALA A 158 0.59 -17.03 25.38
CA ALA A 158 1.83 -17.78 25.66
C ALA A 158 1.96 -19.04 24.76
N ALA A 159 0.86 -19.78 24.57
CA ALA A 159 0.83 -20.95 23.68
C ALA A 159 0.98 -20.60 22.19
N ASN A 160 0.77 -19.33 21.83
CA ASN A 160 0.85 -18.82 20.46
C ASN A 160 1.98 -17.78 20.29
N ALA A 161 2.94 -17.73 21.22
CA ALA A 161 3.96 -16.68 21.27
C ALA A 161 4.74 -16.53 19.95
N ALA A 162 5.00 -17.65 19.26
CA ALA A 162 5.68 -17.68 17.96
C ALA A 162 4.97 -16.90 16.84
N LYS A 163 3.68 -16.56 17.02
CA LYS A 163 2.86 -15.82 16.05
C LYS A 163 2.66 -14.35 16.42
N ILE A 164 2.88 -13.96 17.67
CA ILE A 164 2.50 -12.63 18.16
C ILE A 164 3.57 -11.60 17.79
N ASP A 165 3.24 -10.68 16.89
CA ASP A 165 4.14 -9.59 16.49
C ASP A 165 4.11 -8.43 17.48
N PHE A 166 2.95 -8.13 18.06
CA PHE A 166 2.81 -7.05 19.06
C PHE A 166 1.65 -7.25 20.01
N GLY A 167 1.70 -6.54 21.14
CA GLY A 167 0.56 -6.19 21.97
C GLY A 167 0.30 -4.69 21.94
N ILE A 168 -0.89 -4.29 22.41
CA ILE A 168 -1.23 -2.88 22.60
C ILE A 168 -1.45 -2.54 24.07
N TYR A 169 -1.23 -1.27 24.42
CA TYR A 169 -1.48 -0.73 25.75
C TYR A 169 -1.89 0.73 25.66
N ARG A 170 -2.39 1.29 26.77
CA ARG A 170 -2.63 2.73 26.89
C ARG A 170 -1.96 3.30 28.13
N LYS A 171 -1.60 4.58 28.07
CA LYS A 171 -1.15 5.38 29.21
C LYS A 171 -1.83 6.75 29.21
N PRO A 172 -1.89 7.46 30.35
CA PRO A 172 -2.35 8.84 30.37
C PRO A 172 -1.53 9.69 29.39
N GLY A 173 -2.19 10.57 28.64
CA GLY A 173 -1.50 11.54 27.79
C GLY A 173 -0.78 12.60 28.62
N SER A 174 0.24 13.24 28.05
CA SER A 174 0.93 14.36 28.71
C SER A 174 0.03 15.58 28.90
N ASN A 175 -1.10 15.65 28.18
CA ASN A 175 -2.15 16.64 28.34
C ASN A 175 -3.30 16.16 29.23
N SER A 176 -3.20 14.98 29.83
CA SER A 176 -4.25 14.43 30.69
C SER A 176 -4.32 15.19 32.00
N THR A 177 -5.53 15.60 32.39
CA THR A 177 -5.82 16.17 33.71
C THR A 177 -6.80 15.29 34.46
N ALA A 178 -7.00 15.53 35.76
CA ALA A 178 -7.99 14.80 36.55
C ALA A 178 -9.43 15.03 36.04
N GLN A 179 -9.72 16.24 35.54
CA GLN A 179 -11.03 16.65 35.04
C GLN A 179 -11.24 16.26 33.57
N THR A 180 -10.17 16.07 32.81
CA THR A 180 -10.22 15.71 31.39
C THR A 180 -9.16 14.65 31.11
N PRO A 181 -9.44 13.39 31.50
CA PRO A 181 -8.49 12.30 31.29
C PRO A 181 -8.33 12.03 29.80
N THR A 182 -7.08 12.00 29.33
CA THR A 182 -6.74 11.64 27.95
C THR A 182 -5.89 10.37 27.96
N TRP A 183 -6.08 9.53 26.94
CA TRP A 183 -5.38 8.25 26.83
C TRP A 183 -4.65 8.16 25.50
N VAL A 184 -3.40 7.70 25.55
CA VAL A 184 -2.58 7.45 24.36
C VAL A 184 -2.40 5.96 24.23
N VAL A 185 -2.85 5.43 23.10
CA VAL A 185 -2.64 4.02 22.74
C VAL A 185 -1.29 3.88 22.06
N ASN A 186 -0.55 2.86 22.45
CA ASN A 186 0.76 2.48 21.91
C ASN A 186 0.82 0.96 21.70
N LEU A 187 1.78 0.53 20.90
CA LEU A 187 2.07 -0.89 20.66
C LEU A 187 3.50 -1.24 21.08
N TYR A 188 3.73 -2.53 21.32
CA TYR A 188 5.03 -3.07 21.67
C TYR A 188 5.20 -4.50 21.14
N SER A 189 6.40 -4.83 20.68
CA SER A 189 6.79 -6.21 20.37
C SER A 189 6.95 -7.00 21.68
N PRO A 190 6.63 -8.31 21.70
CA PRO A 190 6.93 -9.17 22.86
C PRO A 190 8.43 -9.21 23.24
N SER A 191 9.31 -8.87 22.28
CA SER A 191 10.76 -8.77 22.46
C SER A 191 11.26 -7.45 23.08
N VAL A 192 10.35 -6.55 23.48
CA VAL A 192 10.72 -5.31 24.18
C VAL A 192 11.53 -5.60 25.45
N ALA A 193 12.53 -4.76 25.72
CA ALA A 193 13.45 -4.96 26.85
C ALA A 193 12.74 -4.85 28.20
N THR A 194 11.79 -3.91 28.32
CA THR A 194 10.95 -3.73 29.50
C THR A 194 9.50 -3.77 29.04
N ASN A 195 8.72 -4.69 29.62
CA ASN A 195 7.30 -4.80 29.29
C ASN A 195 6.53 -3.55 29.77
N PRO A 196 5.95 -2.74 28.87
CA PRO A 196 5.24 -1.52 29.26
C PRO A 196 3.90 -1.80 29.95
N LEU A 197 3.37 -3.02 29.84
CA LEU A 197 2.11 -3.46 30.46
C LEU A 197 2.36 -4.58 31.47
N THR A 198 2.84 -4.21 32.66
CA THR A 198 3.30 -5.15 33.70
C THR A 198 2.23 -6.08 34.25
N VAL A 199 0.94 -5.74 34.13
CA VAL A 199 -0.19 -6.60 34.53
C VAL A 199 -0.30 -7.88 33.67
N TYR A 200 0.24 -7.85 32.46
CA TYR A 200 0.38 -9.01 31.58
C TYR A 200 1.84 -9.45 31.59
N ASP A 201 2.17 -10.53 32.31
CA ASP A 201 3.54 -11.03 32.31
C ASP A 201 3.84 -11.82 31.02
N ILE A 202 4.69 -11.24 30.18
CA ILE A 202 5.13 -11.83 28.91
C ILE A 202 6.53 -12.45 29.00
N SER A 203 7.10 -12.59 30.20
CA SER A 203 8.44 -13.18 30.40
C SER A 203 8.52 -14.61 29.88
N GLY A 204 7.45 -15.40 30.08
CA GLY A 204 7.33 -16.79 29.63
C GLY A 204 6.98 -16.98 28.15
N PHE A 205 6.80 -15.93 27.35
CA PHE A 205 6.51 -16.07 25.92
C PHE A 205 7.77 -16.59 25.21
N SER A 206 7.65 -17.70 24.48
CA SER A 206 8.78 -18.29 23.76
C SER A 206 8.32 -19.00 22.48
N PRO A 207 8.94 -18.73 21.32
CA PRO A 207 9.87 -17.62 21.06
C PRO A 207 9.17 -16.26 21.08
N LYS A 208 9.92 -15.18 21.35
CA LYS A 208 9.45 -13.80 21.21
C LYS A 208 9.77 -13.29 19.82
N ARG A 209 8.76 -12.92 19.04
CA ARG A 209 8.97 -12.28 17.73
C ARG A 209 9.60 -10.91 17.91
N THR A 210 10.58 -10.59 17.07
CA THR A 210 11.40 -9.37 17.14
C THR A 210 10.96 -8.29 16.16
N THR A 211 9.66 -8.18 15.92
CA THR A 211 9.06 -7.21 15.00
C THR A 211 9.45 -5.78 15.40
N LYS A 212 9.91 -5.01 14.42
CA LYS A 212 10.30 -3.60 14.60
C LYS A 212 9.25 -2.68 14.02
N PHE A 213 9.10 -1.51 14.63
CA PHE A 213 8.11 -0.51 14.27
C PHE A 213 8.77 0.84 14.00
N SER A 214 8.10 1.65 13.18
CA SER A 214 8.26 3.10 13.19
C SER A 214 7.49 3.70 14.37
N GLN A 215 7.79 4.95 14.72
CA GLN A 215 6.80 5.76 15.43
C GLN A 215 5.58 6.00 14.52
N PRO A 216 4.38 6.25 15.09
CA PRO A 216 3.20 6.54 14.28
C PRO A 216 3.42 7.79 13.41
N VAL A 217 2.93 7.73 12.19
CA VAL A 217 3.01 8.82 11.21
C VAL A 217 1.60 9.33 10.95
N THR A 218 1.42 10.65 11.02
CA THR A 218 0.11 11.28 10.85
C THR A 218 -0.30 11.38 9.37
N GLY A 219 -1.61 11.41 9.10
CA GLY A 219 -2.15 11.69 7.77
C GLY A 219 -1.78 10.67 6.70
N GLN A 220 -2.00 9.38 6.96
CA GLN A 220 -1.52 8.28 6.11
C GLN A 220 -2.61 7.61 5.26
N ALA A 221 -3.81 8.18 5.19
CA ALA A 221 -4.92 7.65 4.40
C ALA A 221 -4.57 7.50 2.91
N THR A 222 -4.05 8.57 2.28
CA THR A 222 -3.63 8.53 0.86
C THR A 222 -2.52 7.53 0.63
N ALA A 223 -1.49 7.52 1.48
CA ALA A 223 -0.39 6.57 1.36
C ALA A 223 -0.88 5.12 1.42
N PHE A 224 -1.80 4.81 2.34
CA PHE A 224 -2.36 3.47 2.47
C PHE A 224 -3.25 3.08 1.27
N LEU A 225 -4.12 3.99 0.81
CA LEU A 225 -5.12 3.68 -0.21
C LEU A 225 -4.56 3.67 -1.63
N THR A 226 -3.68 4.62 -1.97
CA THR A 226 -3.29 4.89 -3.36
C THR A 226 -1.80 4.76 -3.64
N THR A 227 -0.94 4.68 -2.61
CA THR A 227 0.52 4.54 -2.80
C THR A 227 1.03 3.14 -2.46
N ALA A 228 0.58 2.54 -1.36
CA ALA A 228 0.91 1.17 -0.94
C ALA A 228 0.15 0.13 -1.78
N ILE A 229 0.46 0.06 -3.08
CA ILE A 229 -0.31 -0.69 -4.11
C ILE A 229 0.43 -1.93 -4.64
N SER A 230 1.62 -2.19 -4.11
CA SER A 230 2.50 -3.34 -4.39
C SER A 230 3.43 -3.57 -3.20
N GLY A 231 4.10 -4.71 -3.15
CA GLY A 231 5.11 -5.01 -2.15
C GLY A 231 6.26 -3.99 -2.14
N SER A 232 6.78 -3.62 -3.32
CA SER A 232 7.87 -2.68 -3.50
C SER A 232 7.52 -1.25 -3.06
N SER A 233 6.29 -0.81 -3.33
CA SER A 233 5.81 0.49 -2.86
C SER A 233 5.62 0.51 -1.34
N ILE A 234 5.15 -0.58 -0.73
CA ILE A 234 5.10 -0.73 0.74
C ILE A 234 6.51 -0.65 1.34
N GLU A 235 7.48 -1.38 0.79
CA GLU A 235 8.87 -1.34 1.25
C GLU A 235 9.49 0.05 1.09
N THR A 236 9.22 0.74 -0.01
CA THR A 236 9.70 2.12 -0.23
C THR A 236 9.15 3.07 0.83
N LEU A 237 7.85 3.01 1.10
CA LEU A 237 7.20 3.82 2.14
C LEU A 237 7.75 3.49 3.54
N ALA A 238 7.96 2.20 3.83
CA ALA A 238 8.49 1.74 5.10
C ALA A 238 9.95 2.18 5.31
N LYS A 239 10.81 2.03 4.29
CA LYS A 239 12.23 2.44 4.33
C LYS A 239 12.42 3.96 4.42
N ALA A 240 11.41 4.76 4.05
CA ALA A 240 11.41 6.20 4.29
C ALA A 240 11.19 6.56 5.78
N ARG A 241 11.10 5.57 6.68
CA ARG A 241 10.90 5.72 8.13
C ARG A 241 11.99 4.99 8.90
N ALA A 242 12.25 5.45 10.13
CA ALA A 242 13.09 4.73 11.08
C ALA A 242 12.29 3.57 11.71
N ILE A 243 12.46 2.34 11.19
CA ILE A 243 11.81 1.12 11.70
C ILE A 243 12.79 0.36 12.61
N THR A 244 13.12 0.97 13.75
CA THR A 244 14.13 0.46 14.69
C THR A 244 13.57 0.22 16.09
N PHE A 245 12.32 0.61 16.34
CA PHE A 245 11.74 0.61 17.67
C PHE A 245 11.06 -0.72 18.00
N ASN A 246 11.19 -1.17 19.25
CA ASN A 246 10.41 -2.30 19.77
C ASN A 246 9.03 -1.87 20.27
N GLU A 247 8.77 -0.57 20.38
CA GLU A 247 7.50 0.00 20.83
C GLU A 247 7.29 1.42 20.28
N THR A 248 6.03 1.85 20.21
CA THR A 248 5.70 3.26 20.00
C THR A 248 5.66 3.97 21.35
N THR A 249 6.15 5.21 21.42
CA THR A 249 6.38 5.89 22.71
C THR A 249 5.59 7.19 22.89
N GLN A 250 4.57 7.39 22.07
CA GLN A 250 3.86 8.66 21.95
C GLN A 250 3.18 9.08 23.25
N THR A 251 3.14 10.40 23.48
CA THR A 251 2.63 11.03 24.71
C THR A 251 1.40 11.89 24.49
N LEU A 252 1.05 12.19 23.23
CA LEU A 252 -0.17 12.91 22.86
C LEU A 252 -1.09 11.99 22.05
N PRO A 253 -2.42 11.97 22.30
CA PRO A 253 -3.34 11.08 21.61
C PRO A 253 -3.28 11.21 20.08
N ALA A 254 -3.24 12.44 19.56
CA ALA A 254 -3.22 12.70 18.12
C ALA A 254 -1.98 12.15 17.39
N ASN A 255 -0.85 12.02 18.10
CA ASN A 255 0.40 11.53 17.54
C ASN A 255 0.60 10.02 17.76
N GLY A 256 -0.23 9.39 18.60
CA GLY A 256 -0.18 7.98 18.92
C GLY A 256 -0.82 7.07 17.86
N ILE A 257 -1.25 5.90 18.31
CA ILE A 257 -2.18 5.06 17.56
C ILE A 257 -3.53 5.77 17.56
N ALA A 258 -3.81 6.55 16.52
CA ALA A 258 -5.02 7.37 16.36
C ALA A 258 -5.53 7.29 14.92
N ALA A 259 -6.83 7.51 14.73
CA ALA A 259 -7.48 7.41 13.43
C ALA A 259 -6.78 8.30 12.37
N GLY A 260 -6.53 7.74 11.19
CA GLY A 260 -5.81 8.42 10.11
C GLY A 260 -4.29 8.31 10.18
N ASN A 261 -3.72 7.87 11.30
CA ASN A 261 -2.29 7.59 11.42
C ASN A 261 -1.94 6.20 10.86
N ALA A 262 -0.66 5.95 10.63
CA ALA A 262 -0.16 4.61 10.36
C ALA A 262 1.13 4.31 11.11
N VAL A 263 1.39 3.02 11.34
CA VAL A 263 2.68 2.50 11.81
C VAL A 263 3.26 1.60 10.72
N PHE A 264 4.52 1.84 10.37
CA PHE A 264 5.27 0.97 9.47
C PHE A 264 6.04 -0.06 10.28
N PHE A 265 6.21 -1.26 9.75
CA PHE A 265 6.86 -2.35 10.49
C PHE A 265 7.74 -3.21 9.59
N LEU A 266 8.64 -3.94 10.25
CA LEU A 266 9.48 -4.98 9.68
C LEU A 266 9.36 -6.23 10.54
N THR A 267 8.85 -7.32 9.97
CA THR A 267 8.75 -8.61 10.67
C THR A 267 10.12 -9.30 10.78
N PRO A 268 10.29 -10.28 11.69
CA PRO A 268 11.51 -11.08 11.79
C PRO A 268 11.89 -11.82 10.50
N GLU A 269 10.90 -12.14 9.67
CA GLU A 269 11.08 -12.76 8.35
C GLU A 269 11.56 -11.76 7.27
N GLY A 270 11.76 -10.50 7.62
CA GLY A 270 12.23 -9.46 6.70
C GLY A 270 11.13 -8.85 5.83
N LYS A 271 9.85 -9.01 6.20
CA LYS A 271 8.73 -8.45 5.44
C LYS A 271 8.36 -7.06 5.95
N TYR A 272 8.34 -6.08 5.05
CA TYR A 272 7.86 -4.74 5.37
C TYR A 272 6.33 -4.68 5.32
N GLY A 273 5.76 -3.79 6.13
CA GLY A 273 4.34 -3.53 6.09
C GLY A 273 3.93 -2.18 6.66
N MET A 274 2.64 -1.89 6.49
CA MET A 274 1.99 -0.66 6.91
C MET A 274 0.66 -1.03 7.59
N MET A 275 0.50 -0.59 8.83
CA MET A 275 -0.74 -0.70 9.60
C MET A 275 -1.39 0.67 9.68
N TYR A 276 -2.50 0.85 8.98
CA TYR A 276 -3.31 2.06 9.00
C TYR A 276 -4.39 1.96 10.08
N ILE A 277 -4.54 3.03 10.87
CA ILE A 277 -5.50 3.09 11.97
C ILE A 277 -6.80 3.69 11.45
N ASN A 278 -7.83 2.87 11.33
CA ASN A 278 -9.15 3.31 10.86
C ASN A 278 -9.88 4.07 11.98
N ALA A 279 -9.84 3.54 13.21
CA ALA A 279 -10.54 4.11 14.36
C ALA A 279 -9.90 3.69 15.69
N VAL A 280 -10.11 4.52 16.72
CA VAL A 280 -9.90 4.16 18.13
C VAL A 280 -11.22 4.44 18.84
N THR A 281 -11.92 3.38 19.26
CA THR A 281 -13.30 3.49 19.74
C THR A 281 -13.61 2.36 20.72
N ALA A 282 -14.88 2.10 21.02
CA ALA A 282 -15.32 0.99 21.86
C ALA A 282 -16.48 0.23 21.20
N ASP A 283 -16.64 -1.03 21.60
CA ASP A 283 -17.76 -1.86 21.15
C ASP A 283 -19.04 -1.56 21.94
N LEU A 284 -20.11 -2.32 21.68
CA LEU A 284 -21.40 -2.15 22.35
C LEU A 284 -21.34 -2.41 23.86
N GLN A 285 -20.37 -3.21 24.32
CA GLN A 285 -20.07 -3.48 25.72
C GLN A 285 -19.10 -2.45 26.32
N LYS A 286 -18.80 -1.36 25.60
CA LYS A 286 -17.86 -0.30 25.98
C LYS A 286 -16.42 -0.80 26.17
N ARG A 287 -16.05 -1.92 25.55
CA ARG A 287 -14.67 -2.42 25.55
C ARG A 287 -13.89 -1.67 24.48
N PRO A 288 -12.84 -0.91 24.84
CA PRO A 288 -12.13 -0.10 23.88
C PRO A 288 -11.24 -0.96 22.97
N TYR A 289 -11.16 -0.58 21.70
CA TYR A 289 -10.36 -1.25 20.68
C TYR A 289 -9.80 -0.26 19.65
N VAL A 290 -8.80 -0.72 18.91
CA VAL A 290 -8.27 -0.06 17.72
C VAL A 290 -8.69 -0.87 16.50
N ASN A 291 -9.37 -0.23 15.55
CA ASN A 291 -9.66 -0.82 14.25
C ASN A 291 -8.53 -0.48 13.28
N VAL A 292 -7.96 -1.49 12.63
CA VAL A 292 -6.83 -1.33 11.73
C VAL A 292 -7.04 -2.02 10.39
N SER A 293 -6.39 -1.47 9.38
CA SER A 293 -6.18 -2.12 8.08
C SER A 293 -4.69 -2.29 7.86
N ILE A 294 -4.26 -3.49 7.47
CA ILE A 294 -2.85 -3.86 7.41
C ILE A 294 -2.51 -4.30 5.99
N LYS A 295 -1.39 -3.82 5.46
CA LYS A 295 -0.75 -4.35 4.26
C LYS A 295 0.65 -4.86 4.61
N VAL A 296 0.99 -6.06 4.18
CA VAL A 296 2.29 -6.70 4.46
C VAL A 296 2.82 -7.37 3.21
N GLN A 297 4.11 -7.20 2.91
CA GLN A 297 4.77 -7.88 1.80
C GLN A 297 4.65 -9.41 1.90
N ARG A 298 4.50 -10.07 0.76
CA ARG A 298 4.60 -11.54 0.64
C ARG A 298 6.05 -11.99 0.61
#